data_AF-A0A2E7HU57-F1
#
_entry.id   AF-A0A2E7HU57-F1
#
_cell.length_a   1.000
_cell.length_b   1.000
_cell.length_c   1.000
_cell.angle_alpha   90.00
_cell.angle_beta   90.00
_cell.angle_gamma   90.00
#
_symmetry.space_group_name_H-M   'P 1'
#
loop_
_entity.id
_entity.type
_entity.pdbx_description
1 polymer ?
#
loop_
_entity_poly.entity_id
_entity_poly.type
_entity_poly.pdbx_seq_one_letter_code
_entity_poly.pdbx_strand_id
1 'polypeptide(L)' 'MASPPKLTDAQRKAALEKAAEARRVRAELKARIKMGSLTLRQVLDISDQNEIVSRTKVLAILESMPKIGKVKARRLM' A
#
# COMPACT_ATOMS: atom_id res chain seq x y z
N MET A 1 -3.58 30.45 -2.55
CA MET A 1 -3.36 29.04 -2.15
C MET A 1 -2.77 29.05 -0.76
N ALA A 2 -3.39 28.36 0.21
CA ALA A 2 -2.87 28.31 1.58
C ALA A 2 -1.57 27.51 1.62
N SER A 3 -0.47 28.14 1.99
CA SER A 3 0.78 27.43 2.26
C SER A 3 0.58 26.51 3.47
N PRO A 4 0.97 25.23 3.39
CA PRO A 4 0.87 24.33 4.54
C PRO A 4 1.73 24.88 5.69
N PRO A 5 1.31 24.66 6.95
CA PRO A 5 2.08 25.07 8.12
C PRO A 5 3.49 24.46 8.05
N LYS A 6 4.51 25.28 8.35
CA LYS A 6 5.91 24.84 8.35
C LYS A 6 6.10 23.85 9.49
N LEU A 7 6.32 22.58 9.16
CA LEU A 7 6.67 21.54 10.14
C LEU A 7 8.02 21.84 10.76
N THR A 8 8.14 21.59 12.06
CA THR A 8 9.44 21.55 12.75
C THR A 8 10.28 20.38 12.21
N ASP A 9 11.61 20.47 12.33
CA ASP A 9 12.51 19.42 11.82
C ASP A 9 12.24 18.05 12.49
N ALA A 10 11.86 18.06 13.77
CA ALA A 10 11.46 16.86 14.50
C ALA A 10 10.18 16.22 13.91
N GLN A 11 9.15 17.02 13.62
CA GLN A 11 7.92 16.53 12.99
C GLN A 11 8.17 16.02 11.57
N ARG A 12 9.07 16.68 10.82
CA ARG A 12 9.46 16.21 9.48
C ARG A 12 10.14 14.85 9.56
N LYS A 13 11.07 14.65 10.51
CA LYS A 13 11.75 13.37 10.70
C LYS A 13 10.77 12.26 11.06
N ALA A 14 9.87 12.49 12.01
CA ALA A 14 8.83 11.54 12.38
C ALA A 14 7.89 11.18 11.21
N ALA A 15 7.52 12.17 10.38
CA ALA A 15 6.71 11.93 9.19
C ALA A 15 7.44 11.10 8.13
N LEU A 16 8.75 11.30 7.96
CA LEU A 16 9.58 10.52 7.04
C LEU A 16 9.71 9.07 7.49
N GLU A 17 9.92 8.83 8.79
CA GLU A 17 9.99 7.50 9.38
C GLU A 17 8.66 6.74 9.17
N LYS A 18 7.53 7.36 9.53
CA LYS A 18 6.19 6.79 9.29
C LYS A 18 5.94 6.49 7.81
N ALA A 19 6.40 7.36 6.91
CA ALA A 19 6.27 7.14 5.48
C ALA A 19 7.16 5.98 4.97
N ALA A 20 8.35 5.80 5.56
CA ALA A 20 9.22 4.68 5.24
C ALA A 20 8.61 3.35 5.68
N GLU A 21 8.07 3.29 6.90
CA GLU A 21 7.33 2.13 7.42
C GLU A 21 6.15 1.76 6.52
N ALA A 22 5.33 2.75 6.14
CA ALA A 22 4.20 2.52 5.25
C ALA A 22 4.63 1.96 3.87
N ARG A 23 5.76 2.42 3.32
CA ARG A 23 6.30 1.87 2.06
C ARG A 23 6.79 0.44 2.24
N ARG A 24 7.44 0.12 3.37
CA ARG A 24 7.90 -1.25 3.70
C ARG A 24 6.74 -2.22 3.79
N VAL A 25 5.71 -1.89 4.58
CA VAL A 25 4.51 -2.72 4.74
C VAL A 25 3.85 -3.01 3.39
N ARG A 26 3.72 -1.99 2.53
CA ARG A 26 3.17 -2.18 1.18
C ARG A 26 4.03 -3.07 0.29
N ALA A 27 5.36 -2.93 0.35
CA ALA A 27 6.26 -3.77 -0.42
C ALA A 27 6.15 -5.24 0.01
N GLU A 28 6.09 -5.48 1.32
CA GLU A 28 5.93 -6.81 1.88
C GLU A 28 4.58 -7.43 1.52
N LEU A 29 3.48 -6.67 1.62
CA LEU A 29 2.15 -7.12 1.18
C LEU A 29 2.17 -7.59 -0.27
N LYS A 30 2.76 -6.79 -1.17
CA LYS A 30 2.88 -7.14 -2.59
C LYS A 30 3.75 -8.37 -2.81
N ALA A 31 4.84 -8.52 -2.07
CA ALA A 31 5.70 -9.70 -2.14
C ALA A 31 4.93 -10.97 -1.73
N ARG A 32 4.18 -10.91 -0.61
CA ARG A 32 3.36 -12.03 -0.12
C ARG A 32 2.27 -12.45 -1.11
N ILE A 33 1.60 -11.48 -1.74
CA ILE A 33 0.63 -11.73 -2.82
C ILE A 33 1.30 -12.38 -4.02
N LYS A 34 2.46 -11.87 -4.45
CA LYS A 34 3.21 -12.39 -5.59
C LYS A 34 3.65 -13.85 -5.37
N MET A 35 4.05 -14.19 -4.14
CA MET A 35 4.41 -15.56 -3.74
C MET A 35 3.19 -16.50 -3.61
N GLY A 36 1.96 -15.99 -3.69
CA GLY A 36 0.75 -16.78 -3.47
C GLY A 36 0.49 -17.12 -2.00
N SER A 37 1.31 -16.62 -1.07
CA SER A 37 1.14 -16.81 0.38
C SER A 37 -0.04 -16.03 0.97
N LEU A 38 -0.55 -15.05 0.22
CA LEU A 38 -1.67 -14.21 0.63
C LEU A 38 -2.67 -14.09 -0.53
N THR A 39 -3.93 -14.40 -0.26
CA THR A 39 -5.02 -14.27 -1.24
C THR A 39 -5.65 -12.88 -1.19
N LEU A 40 -6.34 -12.48 -2.27
CA LEU A 40 -7.03 -11.19 -2.31
C LEU A 40 -8.07 -11.04 -1.18
N ARG A 41 -8.77 -12.13 -0.84
CA ARG A 41 -9.75 -12.13 0.26
C ARG A 41 -9.09 -11.82 1.60
N GLN A 42 -7.98 -12.48 1.90
CA GLN A 42 -7.19 -12.21 3.12
C GLN A 42 -6.66 -10.77 3.15
N VAL A 43 -6.29 -10.19 2.00
CA VAL A 43 -5.87 -8.78 1.94
C VAL A 43 -7.02 -7.85 2.36
N LEU A 44 -8.25 -8.14 1.93
CA LEU A 44 -9.43 -7.37 2.32
C LEU A 44 -9.72 -7.52 3.81
N ASP A 45 -9.65 -8.73 4.35
CA ASP A 45 -9.84 -8.98 5.79
C ASP A 45 -8.79 -8.23 6.64
N ILE A 46 -7.52 -8.19 6.19
CA ILE A 46 -6.46 -7.42 6.84
C ILE A 46 -6.71 -5.91 6.72
N SER A 47 -7.34 -5.46 5.63
CA SER A 47 -7.58 -4.04 5.40
C SER A 47 -8.57 -3.44 6.42
N ASP A 48 -9.50 -4.23 6.95
CA ASP A 48 -10.43 -3.78 7.99
C ASP A 48 -9.70 -3.43 9.31
N GLN A 49 -8.54 -4.05 9.55
CA GLN A 49 -7.77 -3.89 10.79
C GLN A 49 -6.51 -3.02 10.61
N ASN A 50 -6.03 -2.83 9.38
CA ASN A 50 -4.78 -2.14 9.09
C ASN A 50 -4.97 -0.95 8.13
N GLU A 51 -4.81 0.26 8.67
CA GLU A 51 -4.98 1.50 7.91
C GLU A 51 -4.00 1.63 6.72
N ILE A 52 -2.79 1.10 6.83
CA ILE A 52 -1.80 1.17 5.73
C ILE A 52 -2.29 0.33 4.54
N VAL A 53 -2.88 -0.83 4.84
CA VAL A 53 -3.42 -1.77 3.83
C VAL A 53 -4.71 -1.21 3.22
N SER A 54 -5.63 -0.69 4.02
CA SER A 54 -6.87 -0.07 3.50
C SER A 54 -6.62 1.15 2.62
N ARG A 55 -5.56 1.92 2.90
CA ARG A 55 -5.13 3.05 2.07
C ARG A 55 -4.29 2.63 0.85
N THR A 56 -4.06 1.34 0.63
CA THR A 56 -3.29 0.86 -0.53
C THR A 56 -4.19 0.81 -1.76
N LYS A 57 -3.70 1.30 -2.90
CA LYS A 57 -4.45 1.30 -4.16
C LYS A 57 -4.78 -0.13 -4.58
N VAL A 58 -6.07 -0.41 -4.81
CA VAL A 58 -6.56 -1.70 -5.33
C VAL A 58 -5.84 -2.12 -6.61
N LEU A 59 -5.64 -1.18 -7.54
CA LEU A 59 -4.89 -1.42 -8.78
C LEU A 59 -3.49 -2.00 -8.51
N ALA A 60 -2.78 -1.47 -7.50
CA ALA A 60 -1.43 -1.91 -7.18
C ALA A 60 -1.41 -3.31 -6.52
N ILE A 61 -2.49 -3.71 -5.87
CA ILE A 61 -2.69 -5.06 -5.31
C ILE A 61 -2.92 -6.04 -6.46
N LEU A 62 -3.84 -5.72 -7.38
CA LEU A 62 -4.13 -6.54 -8.56
C LEU A 62 -2.89 -6.74 -9.43
N GLU A 63 -2.12 -5.68 -9.70
CA GLU A 63 -0.85 -5.77 -10.46
C GLU A 63 0.24 -6.61 -9.77
N SER A 64 0.11 -6.91 -8.47
CA SER A 64 1.07 -7.73 -7.73
C SER A 64 0.68 -9.22 -7.72
N MET A 65 -0.50 -9.57 -8.22
CA MET A 65 -0.97 -10.95 -8.29
C MET A 65 -0.27 -11.71 -9.43
N PRO A 66 -0.01 -13.02 -9.26
CA PRO A 66 0.56 -13.83 -10.31
C PRO A 66 -0.35 -13.82 -11.55
N LYS A 67 0.26 -13.69 -12.74
CA LYS A 67 -0.43 -13.67 -14.05
C LYS A 67 -1.31 -12.43 -14.33
N ILE A 68 -1.35 -11.45 -13.43
CA ILE A 68 -2.08 -10.19 -13.60
C ILE A 68 -1.08 -9.04 -13.75
N GLY A 69 -0.92 -8.55 -14.97
CA GLY A 69 -0.13 -7.34 -15.26
C GLY A 69 -0.98 -6.08 -15.33
N LYS A 70 -0.33 -4.94 -15.61
CA LYS A 70 -0.97 -3.61 -15.67
C LYS A 70 -2.23 -3.55 -16.54
N VAL A 71 -2.21 -4.21 -17.70
CA VAL A 71 -3.34 -4.23 -18.65
C VAL A 71 -4.52 -5.01 -18.09
N LYS A 72 -4.29 -6.24 -17.60
CA LYS A 72 -5.34 -7.08 -17.02
C LYS A 72 -5.92 -6.45 -15.76
N ALA A 73 -5.07 -5.89 -14.89
CA ALA A 73 -5.50 -5.21 -13.67
C ALA A 73 -6.45 -4.04 -13.97
N ARG A 74 -6.11 -3.18 -14.95
CA ARG A 74 -6.98 -2.07 -15.36
C ARG A 74 -8.29 -2.50 -16.01
N ARG A 75 -8.33 -3.66 -16.66
CA ARG A 75 -9.56 -4.20 -17.27
C ARG A 75 -10.52 -4.82 -16.25
N LEU A 76 -9.99 -5.27 -15.10
CA LEU A 76 -10.77 -5.85 -14.00
C LEU A 76 -11.38 -4.80 -13.07
N MET A 77 -10.89 -3.56 -13.15
CA MET A 77 -11.44 -2.40 -12.44
C MET A 77 -12.48 -1.69 -13.30
#